data_AF-A0A2A4I0K1-F1
#
_entry.id   AF-A0A2A4I0K1-F1
#
_cell.length_a   1.000
_cell.length_b   1.000
_cell.length_c   1.000
_cell.angle_alpha   90.00
_cell.angle_beta   90.00
_cell.angle_gamma   90.00
#
_symmetry.space_group_name_H-M   'P 1'
#
loop_
_entity.id
_entity.type
_entity.pdbx_description
1 polymer ?
#
loop_
_entity_poly.entity_id
_entity_poly.type
_entity_poly.pdbx_seq_one_letter_code
_entity_poly.pdbx_strand_id
1 'polypeptide(L)'
;MDVHDDGDGARLAAARIGGRGAFQAVARRARGDRISRHACRPPVAPARAGDPRARRRTGTIRGADDAAQRLVSGWPAAVAAGWHPVAVAARLGTRPLARRLMDVPLVVFAADGVPVVMHDRCPHRAMPLSAGSVQGGAIVCPYHGWAFGADGRCRAVPGARTVPDVAAATLPVRVAGGLVWTTLGNGPFPRLPAVMDDPALDRFWWVPRASTARVLDALENHLDPAHPHLVHPWLVRAPHRRRPARVEVTVDTTGAHARYMEDARATGLLPRLLEGHRWTSIGRLHPPTIGEVAFTGRDGPTLSIAVVFVPESARVTRPYAHFATPRGMVPAAVKRWLLTAFHWPILQQDRRVLARQATREGDYARGPLDFLGPAIWGFANGTPPPPQRYTADMLL
;
A
#
# COMPACT_ATOMS: atom_id res chain seq x y z
N MET A 1 -5.61 -30.13 -27.30
CA MET A 1 -6.17 -30.78 -26.10
C MET A 1 -6.39 -29.67 -25.08
N ASP A 2 -7.57 -29.08 -25.27
CA ASP A 2 -8.40 -28.21 -24.44
C ASP A 2 -7.79 -26.95 -23.80
N VAL A 3 -7.71 -25.95 -24.67
CA VAL A 3 -7.80 -24.52 -24.38
C VAL A 3 -9.29 -24.15 -24.47
N HIS A 4 -9.87 -23.52 -23.45
CA HIS A 4 -11.14 -22.80 -23.60
C HIS A 4 -10.85 -21.30 -23.59
N ASP A 5 -10.82 -20.79 -24.83
CA ASP A 5 -11.09 -19.44 -25.25
C ASP A 5 -12.60 -19.21 -25.14
N ASP A 6 -13.02 -18.07 -24.59
CA ASP A 6 -14.37 -17.53 -24.78
C ASP A 6 -14.29 -16.03 -24.55
N GLY A 7 -14.05 -15.30 -25.64
CA GLY A 7 -14.50 -13.93 -25.77
C GLY A 7 -15.99 -13.91 -26.11
N ASP A 8 -16.74 -12.97 -25.53
CA ASP A 8 -18.01 -12.58 -26.13
C ASP A 8 -18.35 -11.10 -25.88
N GLY A 9 -18.92 -10.52 -26.92
CA GLY A 9 -19.07 -9.09 -27.16
C GLY A 9 -20.22 -8.45 -26.40
N ALA A 10 -20.00 -7.19 -26.01
CA ALA A 10 -21.02 -6.33 -25.45
C ALA A 10 -22.08 -5.97 -26.52
N ARG A 11 -23.25 -6.60 -26.45
CA ARG A 11 -24.47 -6.13 -27.11
C ARG A 11 -25.24 -5.21 -26.15
N LEU A 12 -25.40 -3.96 -26.57
CA LEU A 12 -26.32 -2.98 -26.01
C LEU A 12 -27.77 -3.47 -26.19
N ALA A 13 -28.50 -3.61 -25.08
CA ALA A 13 -29.95 -3.74 -25.09
C ALA A 13 -30.55 -2.69 -24.15
N ALA A 14 -31.24 -1.71 -24.75
CA ALA A 14 -32.02 -0.69 -24.08
C ALA A 14 -33.30 -1.31 -23.49
N ALA A 15 -33.42 -1.35 -22.17
CA ALA A 15 -34.66 -1.68 -21.50
C ALA A 15 -35.42 -0.40 -21.11
N ARG A 16 -36.57 -0.20 -21.74
CA ARG A 16 -37.57 0.83 -21.43
C ARG A 16 -38.14 0.58 -20.03
N ILE A 17 -38.09 1.59 -19.16
CA ILE A 17 -38.83 1.60 -17.89
C ILE A 17 -40.07 2.47 -18.09
N GLY A 18 -41.22 1.82 -18.16
CA GLY A 18 -42.53 2.43 -17.96
C GLY A 18 -43.21 1.72 -16.79
N GLY A 19 -43.84 2.46 -15.89
CA GLY A 19 -44.64 1.88 -14.81
C GLY A 19 -44.69 2.73 -13.55
N ARG A 20 -45.57 3.74 -13.55
CA ARG A 20 -46.01 4.46 -12.35
C ARG A 20 -46.74 3.49 -11.41
N GLY A 21 -46.46 3.52 -10.10
CA GLY A 21 -47.17 2.71 -9.11
C GLY A 21 -46.81 3.09 -7.67
N ALA A 22 -47.63 3.97 -7.12
CA ALA A 22 -47.84 4.35 -5.72
C ALA A 22 -47.09 3.60 -4.59
N PHE A 23 -46.38 4.36 -3.75
CA PHE A 23 -46.32 4.10 -2.31
C PHE A 23 -46.63 5.41 -1.57
N GLN A 24 -47.86 5.50 -1.06
CA GLN A 24 -48.31 6.56 -0.18
C GLN A 24 -47.73 6.40 1.22
N ALA A 25 -47.40 7.56 1.79
CA ALA A 25 -46.92 7.78 3.12
C ALA A 25 -47.89 7.31 4.21
N VAL A 26 -47.35 6.73 5.28
CA VAL A 26 -47.99 6.69 6.60
C VAL A 26 -47.03 7.32 7.60
N ALA A 27 -47.11 8.64 7.72
CA ALA A 27 -46.61 9.39 8.86
C ALA A 27 -47.81 9.74 9.75
N ARG A 28 -47.92 9.11 10.92
CA ARG A 28 -48.84 9.54 11.98
C ARG A 28 -48.08 9.85 13.25
N ARG A 29 -48.07 11.15 13.56
CA ARG A 29 -48.08 11.84 14.88
C ARG A 29 -47.66 11.02 16.09
N ALA A 30 -46.61 11.49 16.76
CA ALA A 30 -46.53 11.50 18.22
C ALA A 30 -46.31 12.95 18.69
N ARG A 31 -47.30 13.52 19.40
CA ARG A 31 -47.15 14.72 20.23
C ARG A 31 -47.32 14.29 21.67
N GLY A 32 -46.38 14.74 22.51
CA GLY A 32 -46.55 15.04 23.93
C GLY A 32 -46.78 13.86 24.86
N ASP A 33 -45.79 13.54 25.71
CA ASP A 33 -46.01 13.70 27.15
C ASP A 33 -44.72 13.70 27.97
N ARG A 34 -44.68 14.68 28.88
CA ARG A 34 -44.13 14.71 30.25
C ARG A 34 -42.73 14.16 30.54
N ILE A 35 -41.85 15.13 30.78
CA ILE A 35 -40.93 15.28 31.92
C ILE A 35 -41.11 14.19 33.00
N SER A 36 -40.06 13.41 33.23
CA SER A 36 -39.81 12.74 34.51
C SER A 36 -38.33 12.90 34.88
N ARG A 37 -38.10 13.64 35.97
CA ARG A 37 -36.80 13.89 36.60
C ARG A 37 -36.34 12.61 37.28
N HIS A 38 -35.24 12.01 36.84
CA HIS A 38 -34.52 11.01 37.63
C HIS A 38 -33.05 11.44 37.82
N ALA A 39 -32.79 11.75 39.09
CA ALA A 39 -31.57 12.05 39.82
C ALA A 39 -30.21 11.78 39.15
N CYS A 40 -29.37 12.82 39.17
CA CYS A 40 -27.90 12.72 39.15
C CYS A 40 -27.40 11.72 40.21
N ARG A 41 -26.58 10.77 39.77
CA ARG A 41 -25.70 9.98 40.65
C ARG A 41 -24.58 10.86 41.23
N PRO A 42 -24.20 10.70 42.50
CA PRO A 42 -23.02 11.38 43.06
C PRO A 42 -21.71 10.74 42.55
N PRO A 43 -20.57 11.46 42.65
CA PRO A 43 -19.27 10.96 42.21
C PRO A 43 -18.77 9.81 43.10
N VAL A 44 -18.13 8.84 42.46
CA VAL A 44 -17.50 7.66 43.07
C VAL A 44 -16.27 8.10 43.87
N ALA A 45 -16.20 7.73 45.15
CA ALA A 45 -15.05 7.94 46.02
C ALA A 45 -13.81 7.14 45.54
N PRO A 46 -12.57 7.62 45.78
CA PRO A 46 -11.37 6.91 45.36
C PRO A 46 -11.19 5.60 46.14
N ALA A 47 -10.88 4.52 45.41
CA ALA A 47 -10.62 3.21 45.98
C ALA A 47 -9.37 3.23 46.88
N ARG A 48 -9.51 2.74 48.11
CA ARG A 48 -8.41 2.50 49.05
C ARG A 48 -7.48 1.42 48.50
N ALA A 49 -6.18 1.69 48.54
CA ALA A 49 -5.13 0.72 48.23
C ALA A 49 -5.15 -0.43 49.26
N GLY A 50 -5.22 -1.69 48.79
CA GLY A 50 -4.98 -2.86 49.65
C GLY A 50 -5.87 -4.09 49.44
N ASP A 51 -6.17 -4.51 48.20
CA ASP A 51 -6.73 -5.85 47.93
C ASP A 51 -5.65 -6.78 47.32
N PRO A 52 -5.22 -7.86 48.02
CA PRO A 52 -4.22 -8.80 47.53
C PRO A 52 -4.67 -9.70 46.36
N ARG A 53 -5.91 -9.60 45.87
CA ARG A 53 -6.43 -10.47 44.80
C ARG A 53 -6.36 -9.89 43.38
N ALA A 54 -5.76 -8.72 43.19
CA ALA A 54 -5.61 -8.06 41.89
C ALA A 54 -4.29 -8.39 41.13
N ARG A 55 -3.70 -9.59 41.32
CA ARG A 55 -2.64 -10.11 40.43
C ARG A 55 -3.21 -11.13 39.47
N ARG A 56 -3.80 -10.66 38.35
CA ARG A 56 -4.09 -11.51 37.18
C ARG A 56 -3.28 -11.05 35.96
N ARG A 57 -2.23 -11.85 35.70
CA ARG A 57 -1.75 -12.28 34.38
C ARG A 57 -1.58 -11.19 33.30
N THR A 58 -0.48 -10.45 33.39
CA THR A 58 0.29 -10.06 32.20
C THR A 58 1.17 -11.24 31.78
N GLY A 59 0.54 -12.28 31.23
CA GLY A 59 1.24 -13.32 30.51
C GLY A 59 1.23 -12.96 29.04
N THR A 60 2.29 -12.35 28.53
CA THR A 60 2.56 -12.32 27.09
C THR A 60 2.56 -13.76 26.60
N ILE A 61 1.66 -14.06 25.65
CA ILE A 61 1.48 -15.39 25.09
C ILE A 61 2.69 -15.68 24.20
N ARG A 62 3.72 -16.34 24.75
CA ARG A 62 4.91 -16.81 24.01
C ARG A 62 4.55 -17.49 22.68
N GLY A 63 3.41 -18.19 22.62
CA GLY A 63 2.91 -18.87 21.42
C GLY A 63 2.28 -18.00 20.33
N ALA A 64 1.87 -16.76 20.61
CA ALA A 64 1.32 -15.85 19.59
C ALA A 64 2.45 -15.21 18.77
N ASP A 65 3.55 -14.85 19.44
CA ASP A 65 4.77 -14.35 18.80
C ASP A 65 5.43 -15.44 17.94
N ASP A 66 5.48 -16.69 18.43
CA ASP A 66 6.01 -17.83 17.67
C ASP A 66 5.17 -18.12 16.42
N ALA A 67 3.84 -17.98 16.48
CA ALA A 67 2.96 -18.19 15.34
C ALA A 67 3.11 -17.08 14.29
N ALA A 68 3.22 -15.82 14.71
CA ALA A 68 3.48 -14.70 13.82
C ALA A 68 4.86 -14.82 13.13
N GLN A 69 5.89 -15.24 13.87
CA GLN A 69 7.23 -15.45 13.34
C GLN A 69 7.28 -16.58 12.29
N ARG A 70 6.50 -17.66 12.47
CA ARG A 70 6.39 -18.73 11.46
C ARG A 70 5.69 -18.28 10.18
N LEU A 71 4.74 -17.34 10.26
CA LEU A 71 4.03 -16.84 9.07
C LEU A 71 4.95 -16.03 8.13
N VAL A 72 6.04 -15.48 8.66
CA VAL A 72 6.97 -14.60 7.93
C VAL A 72 8.38 -15.18 7.79
N SER A 73 8.61 -16.41 8.25
CA SER A 73 9.90 -17.09 8.08
C SER A 73 10.17 -17.31 6.59
N GLY A 74 11.24 -16.71 6.05
CA GLY A 74 11.59 -16.74 4.63
C GLY A 74 11.55 -15.37 3.93
N TRP A 75 11.13 -14.33 4.64
CA TRP A 75 11.18 -12.94 4.17
C TRP A 75 12.39 -12.20 4.73
N PRO A 76 12.93 -11.20 4.02
CA PRO A 76 13.96 -10.31 4.58
C PRO A 76 13.49 -9.70 5.91
N ALA A 77 14.36 -9.68 6.92
CA ALA A 77 13.97 -9.40 8.31
C ALA A 77 13.18 -8.09 8.49
N ALA A 78 13.62 -7.00 7.87
CA ALA A 78 12.95 -5.71 7.95
C ALA A 78 11.64 -5.67 7.14
N VAL A 79 11.54 -6.46 6.05
CA VAL A 79 10.30 -6.60 5.27
C VAL A 79 9.26 -7.37 6.09
N ALA A 80 9.67 -8.47 6.74
CA ALA A 80 8.85 -9.30 7.60
C ALA A 80 8.29 -8.51 8.80
N ALA A 81 9.14 -7.72 9.45
CA ALA A 81 8.75 -6.90 10.60
C ALA A 81 8.01 -5.61 10.21
N GLY A 82 8.12 -5.18 8.94
CA GLY A 82 7.70 -3.86 8.48
C GLY A 82 6.19 -3.63 8.41
N TRP A 83 5.82 -2.36 8.23
CA TRP A 83 4.45 -1.94 7.93
C TRP A 83 4.25 -1.87 6.42
N HIS A 84 3.10 -2.37 5.95
CA HIS A 84 2.75 -2.41 4.54
C HIS A 84 1.34 -1.86 4.30
N PRO A 85 1.11 -1.08 3.23
CA PRO A 85 -0.21 -0.58 2.90
C PRO A 85 -1.08 -1.67 2.27
N VAL A 86 -2.33 -1.73 2.69
CA VAL A 86 -3.32 -2.72 2.21
C VAL A 86 -4.50 -2.06 1.51
N ALA A 87 -4.68 -0.75 1.66
CA ALA A 87 -5.69 0.01 0.93
C ALA A 87 -5.30 1.50 0.80
N VAL A 88 -5.91 2.16 -0.19
CA VAL A 88 -6.02 3.63 -0.21
C VAL A 88 -7.21 3.99 0.66
N ALA A 89 -7.03 4.83 1.67
CA ALA A 89 -8.06 5.12 2.68
C ALA A 89 -9.34 5.67 2.03
N ALA A 90 -9.20 6.59 1.08
CA ALA A 90 -10.32 7.18 0.34
C ALA A 90 -11.05 6.19 -0.60
N ARG A 91 -10.54 4.97 -0.80
CA ARG A 91 -11.17 3.92 -1.60
C ARG A 91 -11.87 2.85 -0.75
N LEU A 92 -11.85 2.99 0.59
CA LEU A 92 -12.64 2.13 1.46
C LEU A 92 -14.10 2.55 1.36
N GLY A 93 -14.90 1.72 0.71
CA GLY A 93 -16.35 1.86 0.63
C GLY A 93 -17.07 0.91 1.57
N THR A 94 -18.30 0.56 1.21
CA THR A 94 -19.16 -0.38 1.97
C THR A 94 -18.81 -1.85 1.73
N ARG A 95 -18.02 -2.14 0.68
CA ARG A 95 -17.56 -3.50 0.38
C ARG A 95 -16.20 -3.76 1.02
N PRO A 96 -16.01 -4.90 1.70
CA PRO A 96 -14.69 -5.30 2.18
C PRO A 96 -13.74 -5.58 1.01
N LEU A 97 -12.44 -5.38 1.24
CA LEU A 97 -11.38 -5.63 0.26
C LEU A 97 -10.59 -6.88 0.66
N ALA A 98 -10.50 -7.84 -0.26
CA ALA A 98 -9.57 -8.96 -0.15
C ALA A 98 -8.14 -8.49 -0.45
N ARG A 99 -7.20 -8.79 0.44
CA ARG A 99 -5.78 -8.49 0.31
C ARG A 99 -4.95 -9.67 0.75
N ARG A 100 -3.66 -9.62 0.44
CA ARG A 100 -2.70 -10.61 0.89
C ARG A 100 -1.41 -9.89 1.24
N LEU A 101 -0.75 -10.35 2.30
CA LEU A 101 0.56 -9.85 2.73
C LEU A 101 1.39 -11.05 3.17
N MET A 102 2.51 -11.30 2.50
CA MET A 102 3.41 -12.42 2.79
C MET A 102 2.66 -13.76 2.92
N ASP A 103 1.83 -14.07 1.92
CA ASP A 103 0.97 -15.25 1.85
C ASP A 103 -0.19 -15.31 2.85
N VAL A 104 -0.30 -14.35 3.76
CA VAL A 104 -1.41 -14.25 4.72
C VAL A 104 -2.60 -13.52 4.07
N PRO A 105 -3.78 -14.17 3.93
CA PRO A 105 -5.00 -13.52 3.44
C PRO A 105 -5.55 -12.51 4.46
N LEU A 106 -5.87 -11.31 4.01
CA LEU A 106 -6.35 -10.19 4.82
C LEU A 106 -7.67 -9.63 4.28
N VAL A 107 -8.55 -9.23 5.18
CA VAL A 107 -9.74 -8.44 4.86
C VAL A 107 -9.56 -7.02 5.38
N VAL A 108 -9.81 -6.03 4.53
CA VAL A 108 -9.80 -4.61 4.90
C VAL A 108 -11.19 -4.04 4.72
N PHE A 109 -11.74 -3.41 5.74
CA PHE A 109 -13.06 -2.77 5.66
C PHE A 109 -13.10 -1.51 6.52
N ALA A 110 -14.19 -0.75 6.44
CA ALA A 110 -14.42 0.39 7.31
C ALA A 110 -15.56 0.07 8.29
N ALA A 111 -15.29 0.12 9.59
CA ALA A 111 -16.28 0.09 10.64
C ALA A 111 -16.61 1.53 11.03
N ASP A 112 -17.79 2.02 10.67
CA ASP A 112 -18.24 3.39 10.96
C ASP A 112 -17.22 4.47 10.54
N GLY A 113 -16.63 4.28 9.34
CA GLY A 113 -15.60 5.17 8.78
C GLY A 113 -14.18 4.92 9.28
N VAL A 114 -13.99 4.06 10.28
CA VAL A 114 -12.67 3.69 10.81
C VAL A 114 -12.14 2.45 10.08
N PRO A 115 -10.95 2.49 9.45
CA PRO A 115 -10.38 1.31 8.80
C PRO A 115 -10.07 0.19 9.79
N VAL A 116 -10.42 -1.04 9.41
CA VAL A 116 -10.16 -2.27 10.16
C VAL A 116 -9.50 -3.27 9.24
N VAL A 117 -8.48 -3.96 9.76
CA VAL A 117 -7.79 -5.04 9.06
C VAL A 117 -7.86 -6.30 9.94
N MET A 118 -8.25 -7.42 9.33
CA MET A 118 -8.28 -8.73 9.98
C MET A 118 -7.66 -9.78 9.06
N HIS A 119 -7.32 -10.93 9.63
CA HIS A 119 -7.15 -12.13 8.82
C HIS A 119 -8.45 -12.44 8.06
N ASP A 120 -8.33 -12.78 6.78
CA ASP A 120 -9.49 -13.08 5.92
C ASP A 120 -10.04 -14.49 6.16
N ARG A 121 -10.43 -14.76 7.41
CA ARG A 121 -10.82 -16.09 7.87
C ARG A 121 -11.85 -15.97 8.98
N CYS A 122 -13.07 -16.41 8.70
CA CYS A 122 -14.11 -16.54 9.71
C CYS A 122 -13.69 -17.60 10.76
N PRO A 123 -13.67 -17.28 12.07
CA PRO A 123 -13.27 -18.24 13.11
C PRO A 123 -14.22 -19.44 13.24
N HIS A 124 -15.44 -19.37 12.69
CA HIS A 124 -16.40 -20.47 12.72
C HIS A 124 -16.02 -21.62 11.77
N ARG A 125 -15.87 -21.35 10.47
CA ARG A 125 -15.61 -22.38 9.42
C ARG A 125 -14.63 -21.92 8.34
N ALA A 126 -13.74 -20.99 8.69
CA ALA A 126 -12.68 -20.47 7.82
C ALA A 126 -13.12 -19.78 6.52
N MET A 127 -14.42 -19.49 6.34
CA MET A 127 -14.90 -18.75 5.17
C MET A 127 -14.21 -17.38 5.05
N PRO A 128 -13.76 -16.97 3.85
CA PRO A 128 -13.25 -15.62 3.62
C PRO A 128 -14.29 -14.56 4.02
N LEU A 129 -13.91 -13.70 4.96
CA LEU A 129 -14.74 -12.59 5.41
C LEU A 129 -14.84 -11.51 4.32
N SER A 130 -13.83 -11.39 3.46
CA SER A 130 -13.81 -10.48 2.31
C SER A 130 -14.85 -10.81 1.24
N ALA A 131 -15.37 -12.04 1.22
CA ALA A 131 -16.52 -12.42 0.39
C ALA A 131 -17.87 -12.02 1.02
N GLY A 132 -17.84 -11.44 2.22
CA GLY A 132 -19.01 -10.98 2.96
C GLY A 132 -19.40 -9.53 2.66
N SER A 133 -20.02 -8.88 3.65
CA SER A 133 -20.47 -7.49 3.56
C SER A 133 -20.26 -6.75 4.88
N VAL A 134 -20.16 -5.42 4.83
CA VAL A 134 -20.10 -4.60 6.04
C VAL A 134 -21.51 -4.10 6.38
N GLN A 135 -21.97 -4.36 7.60
CA GLN A 135 -23.29 -3.93 8.09
C GLN A 135 -23.16 -3.45 9.54
N GLY A 136 -23.67 -2.25 9.84
CA GLY A 136 -23.66 -1.70 11.20
C GLY A 136 -22.29 -1.70 11.86
N GLY A 137 -21.24 -1.32 11.13
CA GLY A 137 -19.86 -1.30 11.64
C GLY A 137 -19.20 -2.67 11.83
N ALA A 138 -19.83 -3.76 11.37
CA ALA A 138 -19.32 -5.12 11.49
C ALA A 138 -19.15 -5.81 10.12
N ILE A 139 -18.15 -6.67 10.01
CA ILE A 139 -17.99 -7.57 8.85
C ILE A 139 -18.87 -8.81 9.05
N VAL A 140 -19.77 -9.04 8.11
CA VAL A 140 -20.74 -10.16 8.12
C VAL A 140 -20.24 -11.27 7.20
N CYS A 141 -19.97 -12.43 7.79
CA CYS A 141 -19.55 -13.63 7.06
C CYS A 141 -20.64 -14.10 6.09
N PRO A 142 -20.31 -14.40 4.83
CA PRO A 142 -21.31 -14.76 3.82
C PRO A 142 -21.93 -16.15 4.03
N TYR A 143 -21.34 -17.00 4.89
CA TYR A 143 -21.81 -18.37 5.08
C TYR A 143 -23.02 -18.44 6.04
N HIS A 144 -22.81 -18.07 7.30
CA HIS A 144 -23.83 -18.17 8.36
C HIS A 144 -24.20 -16.82 8.95
N GLY A 145 -23.77 -15.71 8.33
CA GLY A 145 -24.09 -14.35 8.78
C GLY A 145 -23.48 -13.93 10.11
N TRP A 146 -22.45 -14.63 10.62
CA TRP A 146 -21.74 -14.21 11.82
C TRP A 146 -21.12 -12.84 11.59
N ALA A 147 -21.44 -11.89 12.46
CA ALA A 147 -20.96 -10.51 12.38
C ALA A 147 -19.82 -10.28 13.37
N PHE A 148 -18.72 -9.69 12.91
CA PHE A 148 -17.55 -9.36 13.74
C PHE A 148 -17.30 -7.85 13.73
N GLY A 149 -17.25 -7.23 14.91
CA GLY A 149 -17.01 -5.79 15.05
C GLY A 149 -15.55 -5.39 14.81
N ALA A 150 -15.23 -4.10 14.91
CA ALA A 150 -13.87 -3.59 14.69
C ALA A 150 -12.80 -4.22 15.61
N ASP A 151 -13.18 -4.66 16.82
CA ASP A 151 -12.33 -5.38 17.78
C ASP A 151 -12.26 -6.89 17.52
N GLY A 152 -12.80 -7.36 16.40
CA GLY A 152 -12.85 -8.76 16.02
C GLY A 152 -13.91 -9.57 16.75
N ARG A 153 -14.49 -9.08 17.85
CA ARG A 153 -15.48 -9.84 18.64
C ARG A 153 -16.74 -10.11 17.83
N CYS A 154 -17.26 -11.33 17.96
CA CYS A 154 -18.57 -11.69 17.43
C CYS A 154 -19.63 -10.80 18.09
N ARG A 155 -20.44 -10.14 17.27
CA ARG A 155 -21.52 -9.23 17.70
C ARG A 155 -22.90 -9.82 17.50
N ALA A 156 -23.05 -10.67 16.49
CA ALA A 156 -24.30 -11.31 16.18
C ALA A 156 -24.06 -12.66 15.50
N VAL A 157 -24.92 -13.61 15.85
CA VAL A 157 -25.08 -14.90 15.18
C VAL A 157 -26.57 -15.04 14.83
N PRO A 158 -26.96 -14.93 13.56
CA PRO A 158 -28.35 -15.05 13.16
C PRO A 158 -28.98 -16.36 13.68
N GLY A 159 -30.17 -16.26 14.27
CA GLY A 159 -30.91 -17.39 14.82
C GLY A 159 -30.48 -17.87 16.21
N ALA A 160 -29.38 -17.36 16.77
CA ALA A 160 -28.94 -17.69 18.13
C ALA A 160 -29.46 -16.67 19.16
N ARG A 161 -29.84 -17.16 20.35
CA ARG A 161 -30.20 -16.31 21.50
C ARG A 161 -28.98 -15.73 22.23
N THR A 162 -27.83 -16.39 22.09
CA THR A 162 -26.58 -16.03 22.74
C THR A 162 -25.49 -15.83 21.70
N VAL A 163 -24.63 -14.83 21.93
CA VAL A 163 -23.45 -14.57 21.10
C VAL A 163 -22.25 -15.24 21.76
N PRO A 164 -21.50 -16.10 21.05
CA PRO A 164 -20.36 -16.79 21.62
C PRO A 164 -19.18 -15.82 21.83
N ASP A 165 -18.35 -16.11 22.83
CA ASP A 165 -17.09 -15.39 23.06
C ASP A 165 -16.01 -15.87 22.07
N VAL A 166 -16.18 -15.46 20.80
CA VAL A 166 -15.31 -15.79 19.68
C VAL A 166 -14.93 -14.49 18.97
N ALA A 167 -13.67 -14.36 18.59
CA ALA A 167 -13.18 -13.20 17.85
C ALA A 167 -12.46 -13.60 16.55
N ALA A 168 -12.67 -12.82 15.50
CA ALA A 168 -11.81 -12.80 14.33
C ALA A 168 -10.48 -12.11 14.69
N ALA A 169 -9.37 -12.60 14.13
CA ALA A 169 -8.05 -12.07 14.44
C ALA A 169 -7.81 -10.72 13.73
N THR A 170 -7.75 -9.65 14.51
CA THR A 170 -7.48 -8.27 14.05
C THR A 170 -5.99 -8.00 13.96
N LEU A 171 -5.60 -7.11 13.05
CA LEU A 171 -4.22 -6.64 12.90
C LEU A 171 -4.10 -5.15 13.26
N PRO A 172 -2.90 -4.68 13.68
CA PRO A 172 -2.66 -3.26 13.92
C PRO A 172 -2.95 -2.42 12.68
N VAL A 173 -3.62 -1.28 12.85
CA VAL A 173 -3.94 -0.37 11.75
C VAL A 173 -3.34 1.01 11.99
N ARG A 174 -2.74 1.59 10.96
CA ARG A 174 -2.32 2.99 10.93
C ARG A 174 -2.73 3.65 9.62
N VAL A 175 -3.29 4.86 9.70
CA VAL A 175 -3.60 5.68 8.52
C VAL A 175 -2.55 6.78 8.38
N ALA A 176 -1.84 6.81 7.26
CA ALA A 176 -0.77 7.79 6.97
C ALA A 176 -0.52 7.86 5.45
N GLY A 177 -0.18 9.04 4.92
CA GLY A 177 0.03 9.22 3.47
C GLY A 177 -1.23 8.99 2.62
N GLY A 178 -2.43 9.01 3.22
CA GLY A 178 -3.69 8.61 2.55
C GLY A 178 -3.84 7.09 2.34
N LEU A 179 -3.00 6.27 2.95
CA LEU A 179 -3.04 4.81 2.91
C LEU A 179 -3.44 4.21 4.26
N VAL A 180 -4.00 3.00 4.22
CA VAL A 180 -4.25 2.15 5.38
C VAL A 180 -3.13 1.12 5.45
N TRP A 181 -2.36 1.17 6.53
CA TRP A 181 -1.20 0.33 6.80
C TRP A 181 -1.53 -0.72 7.85
N THR A 182 -0.91 -1.89 7.70
CA THR A 182 -0.92 -2.97 8.70
C THR A 182 0.46 -3.58 8.80
N THR A 183 0.71 -4.39 9.83
CA THR A 183 1.92 -5.20 9.95
C THR A 183 1.57 -6.62 10.43
N LEU A 184 2.41 -7.59 10.06
CA LEU A 184 2.40 -8.96 10.59
C LEU A 184 3.51 -9.18 11.63
N GLY A 185 4.36 -8.18 11.84
CA GLY A 185 5.44 -8.19 12.81
C GLY A 185 5.34 -7.00 13.76
N ASN A 186 6.49 -6.60 14.30
CA ASN A 186 6.59 -5.59 15.34
C ASN A 186 7.65 -4.51 15.03
N GLY A 187 8.00 -4.34 13.75
CA GLY A 187 8.95 -3.34 13.30
C GLY A 187 8.41 -1.91 13.40
N PRO A 188 9.30 -0.92 13.34
CA PRO A 188 8.91 0.49 13.37
C PRO A 188 8.10 0.85 12.12
N PHE A 189 7.24 1.86 12.25
CA PHE A 189 6.59 2.45 11.10
C PHE A 189 7.62 3.17 10.21
N PRO A 190 7.61 2.97 8.88
CA PRO A 190 8.62 3.53 8.00
C PRO A 190 8.52 5.05 7.94
N ARG A 191 9.65 5.70 7.65
CA ARG A 191 9.66 7.11 7.26
C ARG A 191 9.03 7.23 5.88
N LEU A 192 7.99 8.05 5.75
CA LEU A 192 7.34 8.29 4.47
C LEU A 192 8.04 9.44 3.72
N PRO A 193 8.09 9.39 2.38
CA PRO A 193 8.47 10.53 1.56
C PRO A 193 7.60 11.75 1.86
N ALA A 194 8.21 12.90 2.13
CA ALA A 194 7.51 14.12 2.53
C ALA A 194 6.43 14.55 1.51
N VAL A 195 6.66 14.28 0.22
CA VAL A 195 5.74 14.58 -0.87
C VAL A 195 4.38 13.88 -0.76
N MET A 196 4.27 12.79 0.03
CA MET A 196 3.01 12.05 0.19
C MET A 196 1.94 12.83 0.96
N ASP A 197 2.37 13.74 1.85
CA ASP A 197 1.50 14.52 2.72
C ASP A 197 1.56 16.03 2.44
N ASP A 198 2.33 16.46 1.44
CA ASP A 198 2.47 17.87 1.08
C ASP A 198 1.15 18.42 0.48
N PRO A 199 0.47 19.37 1.16
CA PRO A 199 -0.76 19.96 0.68
C PRO A 199 -0.54 21.00 -0.43
N ALA A 200 0.70 21.39 -0.75
CA ALA A 200 1.01 22.33 -1.82
C ALA A 200 1.08 21.64 -3.20
N LEU A 201 1.13 20.31 -3.24
CA LEU A 201 1.27 19.51 -4.47
C LEU A 201 -0.08 18.95 -4.95
N ASP A 202 -0.19 18.76 -6.26
CA ASP A 202 -1.18 17.87 -6.85
C ASP A 202 -0.70 16.44 -6.69
N ARG A 203 -1.47 15.63 -5.97
CA ARG A 203 -1.07 14.30 -5.50
C ARG A 203 -2.16 13.25 -5.72
N PHE A 204 -1.75 12.05 -6.13
CA PHE A 204 -2.68 10.93 -6.25
C PHE A 204 -1.99 9.58 -6.12
N TRP A 205 -2.76 8.59 -5.62
CA TRP A 205 -2.37 7.18 -5.63
C TRP A 205 -2.83 6.49 -6.90
N TRP A 206 -1.91 5.84 -7.59
CA TRP A 206 -2.18 4.84 -8.61
C TRP A 206 -1.75 3.47 -8.08
N VAL A 207 -2.69 2.53 -8.04
CA VAL A 207 -2.45 1.19 -7.49
C VAL A 207 -2.74 0.17 -8.58
N PRO A 208 -1.74 -0.16 -9.42
CA PRO A 208 -1.86 -1.24 -10.39
C PRO A 208 -2.17 -2.58 -9.73
N ARG A 209 -2.61 -3.55 -10.54
CA ARG A 209 -2.73 -4.94 -10.09
C ARG A 209 -1.36 -5.47 -9.66
N ALA A 210 -1.34 -6.41 -8.73
CA ALA A 210 -0.13 -7.13 -8.39
C ALA A 210 0.51 -7.80 -9.62
N SER A 211 1.83 -7.95 -9.59
CA SER A 211 2.64 -8.53 -10.66
C SER A 211 3.56 -9.61 -10.11
N THR A 212 3.88 -10.58 -10.96
CA THR A 212 4.93 -11.57 -10.69
C THR A 212 6.28 -10.86 -10.59
N ALA A 213 6.74 -10.64 -9.37
CA ALA A 213 7.99 -9.98 -9.01
C ALA A 213 8.29 -10.25 -7.53
N ARG A 214 9.56 -10.54 -7.20
CA ARG A 214 10.02 -10.48 -5.80
C ARG A 214 10.09 -9.01 -5.37
N VAL A 215 9.80 -8.75 -4.10
CA VAL A 215 9.63 -7.38 -3.60
C VAL A 215 10.90 -6.52 -3.74
N LEU A 216 12.08 -7.10 -3.48
CA LEU A 216 13.36 -6.39 -3.58
C LEU A 216 13.76 -6.19 -5.04
N ASP A 217 13.54 -7.18 -5.91
CA ASP A 217 13.78 -7.02 -7.36
C ASP A 217 12.93 -5.88 -7.94
N ALA A 218 11.67 -5.75 -7.53
CA ALA A 218 10.78 -4.68 -7.99
C ALA A 218 11.24 -3.29 -7.51
N LEU A 219 11.71 -3.21 -6.26
CA LEU A 219 12.28 -1.97 -5.70
C LEU A 219 13.59 -1.58 -6.38
N GLU A 220 14.48 -2.54 -6.60
CA GLU A 220 15.75 -2.34 -7.29
C GLU A 220 15.52 -1.93 -8.74
N ASN A 221 14.60 -2.59 -9.46
CA ASN A 221 14.19 -2.16 -10.80
C ASN A 221 13.68 -0.72 -10.80
N HIS A 222 12.85 -0.30 -9.83
CA HIS A 222 12.35 1.08 -9.76
C HIS A 222 13.44 2.14 -9.52
N LEU A 223 14.48 1.78 -8.75
CA LEU A 223 15.58 2.67 -8.40
C LEU A 223 16.81 2.52 -9.32
N ASP A 224 16.77 1.60 -10.28
CA ASP A 224 17.87 1.34 -11.21
C ASP A 224 17.92 2.41 -12.31
N PRO A 225 19.01 3.20 -12.39
CA PRO A 225 19.18 4.21 -13.43
C PRO A 225 19.48 3.64 -14.82
N ALA A 226 19.89 2.36 -14.93
CA ALA A 226 20.38 1.76 -16.16
C ALA A 226 19.28 1.11 -17.02
N HIS A 227 18.32 0.38 -16.40
CA HIS A 227 17.29 -0.33 -17.17
C HIS A 227 16.43 0.55 -18.10
N PRO A 228 16.12 1.85 -17.83
CA PRO A 228 15.20 2.59 -18.69
C PRO A 228 15.70 2.75 -20.13
N HIS A 229 17.01 2.70 -20.33
CA HIS A 229 17.66 2.80 -21.66
C HIS A 229 17.39 1.58 -22.54
N LEU A 230 17.20 0.41 -21.93
CA LEU A 230 17.05 -0.86 -22.64
C LEU A 230 15.60 -1.37 -22.61
N VAL A 231 14.92 -1.20 -21.48
CA VAL A 231 13.56 -1.73 -21.25
C VAL A 231 12.48 -0.80 -21.80
N HIS A 232 12.72 0.52 -21.79
CA HIS A 232 11.79 1.55 -22.26
C HIS A 232 12.35 2.38 -23.43
N PRO A 233 12.89 1.75 -24.49
CA PRO A 233 13.48 2.49 -25.59
C PRO A 233 12.43 3.43 -26.19
N TRP A 234 12.82 4.70 -26.41
CA TRP A 234 11.99 5.78 -26.97
C TRP A 234 10.91 6.38 -26.06
N LEU A 235 10.45 5.66 -25.03
CA LEU A 235 9.45 6.14 -24.06
C LEU A 235 10.06 7.02 -22.96
N VAL A 236 11.19 6.58 -22.41
CA VAL A 236 11.89 7.31 -21.33
C VAL A 236 13.20 7.90 -21.84
N ARG A 237 14.01 7.12 -22.58
CA ARG A 237 15.32 7.55 -23.13
C ARG A 237 15.60 6.95 -24.52
N ALA A 238 16.41 7.65 -25.31
CA ALA A 238 16.82 7.19 -26.63
C ALA A 238 17.95 6.14 -26.52
N PRO A 239 17.86 4.97 -27.18
CA PRO A 239 18.75 3.82 -26.95
C PRO A 239 20.22 4.01 -27.38
N HIS A 240 20.55 5.05 -28.16
CA HIS A 240 21.86 5.18 -28.82
C HIS A 240 22.69 6.41 -28.41
N ARG A 241 22.31 7.13 -27.34
CA ARG A 241 23.10 8.27 -26.83
C ARG A 241 23.23 8.21 -25.32
N ARG A 242 24.20 7.42 -24.84
CA ARG A 242 24.64 7.49 -23.45
C ARG A 242 25.40 8.79 -23.23
N ARG A 243 25.14 9.46 -22.11
CA ARG A 243 25.77 10.73 -21.75
C ARG A 243 26.51 10.60 -20.43
N PRO A 244 27.67 11.26 -20.30
CA PRO A 244 28.32 11.39 -19.01
C PRO A 244 27.36 11.99 -17.99
N ALA A 245 27.26 11.34 -16.84
CA ALA A 245 26.53 11.83 -15.69
C ALA A 245 27.32 11.54 -14.43
N ARG A 246 27.31 12.50 -13.51
CA ARG A 246 27.90 12.34 -12.19
C ARG A 246 26.81 11.86 -11.23
N VAL A 247 27.12 10.83 -10.47
CA VAL A 247 26.26 10.30 -9.41
C VAL A 247 26.89 10.59 -8.06
N GLU A 248 26.10 11.16 -7.17
CA GLU A 248 26.45 11.33 -5.77
C GLU A 248 25.58 10.39 -4.93
N VAL A 249 26.21 9.44 -4.26
CA VAL A 249 25.53 8.44 -3.42
C VAL A 249 25.79 8.76 -1.97
N THR A 250 24.73 8.77 -1.17
CA THR A 250 24.80 8.88 0.29
C THR A 250 23.98 7.76 0.91
N VAL A 251 24.59 7.06 1.86
CA VAL A 251 23.94 6.09 2.73
C VAL A 251 24.05 6.63 4.15
N ASP A 252 22.94 6.65 4.87
CA ASP A 252 22.89 6.98 6.29
C ASP A 252 22.16 5.88 7.08
N THR A 253 21.87 6.10 8.36
CA THR A 253 21.19 5.10 9.21
C THR A 253 19.69 4.96 8.91
N THR A 254 19.13 5.87 8.11
CA THR A 254 17.70 5.99 7.82
C THR A 254 17.33 5.62 6.39
N GLY A 255 18.32 5.48 5.50
CA GLY A 255 18.12 5.06 4.12
C GLY A 255 19.33 5.35 3.24
N ALA A 256 19.08 5.43 1.94
CA ALA A 256 20.10 5.77 0.95
C ALA A 256 19.51 6.63 -0.16
N HIS A 257 20.34 7.47 -0.78
CA HIS A 257 19.93 8.22 -1.96
C HIS A 257 21.07 8.38 -2.96
N ALA A 258 20.73 8.38 -4.24
CA ALA A 258 21.62 8.62 -5.36
C ALA A 258 21.10 9.82 -6.16
N ARG A 259 21.89 10.89 -6.23
CA ARG A 259 21.60 12.09 -7.02
C ARG A 259 22.35 12.00 -8.34
N TYR A 260 21.63 12.08 -9.44
CA TYR A 260 22.17 12.03 -10.80
C TYR A 260 22.17 13.44 -11.40
N MET A 261 23.35 13.89 -11.81
CA MET A 261 23.58 15.22 -12.39
C MET A 261 23.99 15.03 -13.85
N GLU A 262 23.13 15.47 -14.77
CA GLU A 262 23.40 15.44 -16.21
C GLU A 262 23.86 16.81 -16.71
N ASP A 263 24.94 16.83 -17.49
CA ASP A 263 25.56 18.08 -17.95
C ASP A 263 24.80 18.79 -19.10
N ALA A 264 23.87 18.14 -19.83
CA ALA A 264 23.14 18.78 -20.94
C ALA A 264 21.83 18.08 -21.41
N ARG A 265 20.88 18.86 -21.99
CA ARG A 265 19.52 18.53 -22.48
C ARG A 265 19.18 17.04 -22.64
N ALA A 266 18.17 16.57 -21.91
CA ALA A 266 17.54 15.26 -22.13
C ALA A 266 16.88 15.17 -23.53
N THR A 267 17.08 14.05 -24.23
CA THR A 267 16.61 13.81 -25.61
C THR A 267 15.50 12.75 -25.66
N GLY A 268 14.36 13.03 -25.00
CA GLY A 268 13.15 12.20 -25.03
C GLY A 268 11.88 13.02 -25.28
N LEU A 269 10.76 12.35 -25.54
CA LEU A 269 9.43 12.98 -25.75
C LEU A 269 8.95 13.76 -24.51
N LEU A 270 9.19 13.20 -23.31
CA LEU A 270 8.79 13.82 -22.04
C LEU A 270 9.60 15.09 -21.70
N PRO A 271 10.95 15.11 -21.86
CA PRO A 271 11.73 16.35 -21.77
C PRO A 271 11.38 17.42 -22.82
N ARG A 272 10.91 17.02 -24.01
CA ARG A 272 10.55 17.96 -25.09
C ARG A 272 9.21 18.68 -24.85
N LEU A 273 8.26 18.04 -24.16
CA LEU A 273 6.94 18.61 -23.91
C LEU A 273 6.88 19.54 -22.66
N LEU A 274 7.95 19.56 -21.83
CA LEU A 274 7.98 20.23 -20.52
C LEU A 274 9.15 21.23 -20.34
N GLU A 275 9.93 21.52 -21.40
CA GLU A 275 11.04 22.51 -21.51
C GLU A 275 12.31 22.39 -20.63
N GLY A 276 13.41 23.01 -21.11
CA GLY A 276 14.49 23.61 -20.28
C GLY A 276 15.73 22.78 -19.94
N HIS A 277 16.92 23.38 -20.06
CA HIS A 277 18.23 22.77 -19.76
C HIS A 277 18.44 22.45 -18.27
N ARG A 278 19.09 21.30 -17.99
CA ARG A 278 19.47 20.70 -16.69
C ARG A 278 18.32 20.07 -15.89
N TRP A 279 18.35 18.74 -15.83
CA TRP A 279 17.47 17.93 -14.98
C TRP A 279 18.34 17.25 -13.94
N THR A 280 17.97 17.36 -12.67
CA THR A 280 18.55 16.55 -11.60
C THR A 280 17.49 15.52 -11.22
N SER A 281 17.85 14.24 -11.29
CA SER A 281 17.03 13.18 -10.71
C SER A 281 17.67 12.69 -9.42
N ILE A 282 16.84 12.27 -8.47
CA ILE A 282 17.29 11.66 -7.25
C ILE A 282 16.45 10.41 -6.97
N GLY A 283 17.13 9.28 -6.86
CA GLY A 283 16.56 8.05 -6.34
C GLY A 283 16.77 8.00 -4.82
N ARG A 284 15.72 7.75 -4.05
CA ARG A 284 15.78 7.58 -2.59
C ARG A 284 15.16 6.25 -2.19
N LEU A 285 15.88 5.52 -1.37
CA LEU A 285 15.38 4.39 -0.62
C LEU A 285 14.89 4.88 0.74
N HIS A 286 13.61 4.67 1.02
CA HIS A 286 13.04 4.78 2.36
C HIS A 286 12.70 3.34 2.83
N PRO A 287 13.56 2.72 3.67
CA PRO A 287 13.41 1.32 4.03
C PRO A 287 12.06 0.97 4.69
N PRO A 288 11.59 -0.29 4.57
CA PRO A 288 12.26 -1.40 3.89
C PRO A 288 11.91 -1.54 2.40
N THR A 289 10.77 -1.01 1.95
CA THR A 289 10.22 -1.30 0.61
C THR A 289 9.70 -0.07 -0.15
N ILE A 290 10.12 1.15 0.24
CA ILE A 290 9.68 2.38 -0.43
C ILE A 290 10.83 2.94 -1.26
N GLY A 291 10.60 3.08 -2.57
CA GLY A 291 11.50 3.79 -3.48
C GLY A 291 10.87 5.08 -3.93
N GLU A 292 11.65 6.16 -4.02
CA GLU A 292 11.21 7.45 -4.55
C GLU A 292 12.17 7.89 -5.65
N VAL A 293 11.62 8.21 -6.82
CA VAL A 293 12.33 8.91 -7.89
C VAL A 293 11.73 10.30 -8.03
N ALA A 294 12.54 11.31 -7.74
CA ALA A 294 12.13 12.71 -7.86
C ALA A 294 12.96 13.43 -8.92
N PHE A 295 12.28 14.24 -9.72
CA PHE A 295 12.83 15.06 -10.79
C PHE A 295 12.71 16.53 -10.42
N THR A 296 13.81 17.25 -10.57
CA THR A 296 13.88 18.70 -10.35
C THR A 296 14.37 19.37 -11.63
N GLY A 297 13.62 20.36 -12.09
CA GLY A 297 13.98 21.22 -13.22
C GLY A 297 14.59 22.53 -12.74
N ARG A 298 14.67 23.51 -13.65
CA ARG A 298 15.24 24.85 -13.34
C ARG A 298 14.46 25.61 -12.26
N ASP A 299 13.13 25.53 -12.31
CA ASP A 299 12.23 26.35 -11.48
C ASP A 299 11.71 25.59 -10.25
N GLY A 300 12.31 24.43 -9.94
CA GLY A 300 11.96 23.61 -8.77
C GLY A 300 11.52 22.18 -9.11
N PRO A 301 10.84 21.48 -8.17
CA PRO A 301 10.42 20.10 -8.35
C PRO A 301 9.43 20.00 -9.50
N THR A 302 9.56 19.00 -10.38
CA THR A 302 8.66 18.82 -11.53
C THR A 302 7.74 17.63 -11.34
N LEU A 303 8.28 16.52 -10.83
CA LEU A 303 7.56 15.28 -10.62
C LEU A 303 8.28 14.46 -9.54
N SER A 304 7.54 13.91 -8.58
CA SER A 304 8.02 12.84 -7.70
C SER A 304 7.11 11.63 -7.84
N ILE A 305 7.74 10.46 -7.97
CA ILE A 305 7.09 9.15 -8.03
C ILE A 305 7.64 8.34 -6.87
N ALA A 306 6.83 8.14 -5.83
CA ALA A 306 7.18 7.27 -4.72
C ALA A 306 6.35 5.99 -4.78
N VAL A 307 6.98 4.83 -4.74
CA VAL A 307 6.32 3.53 -4.81
C VAL A 307 6.59 2.75 -3.53
N VAL A 308 5.52 2.31 -2.88
CA VAL A 308 5.60 1.31 -1.81
C VAL A 308 5.36 -0.07 -2.42
N PHE A 309 6.34 -0.95 -2.32
CA PHE A 309 6.25 -2.32 -2.83
C PHE A 309 5.75 -3.26 -1.72
N VAL A 310 4.59 -3.87 -1.95
CA VAL A 310 3.92 -4.74 -0.97
C VAL A 310 4.05 -6.20 -1.38
N PRO A 311 4.74 -7.05 -0.60
CA PRO A 311 4.85 -8.46 -0.90
C PRO A 311 3.52 -9.18 -0.63
N GLU A 312 2.79 -9.59 -1.66
CA GLU A 312 1.57 -10.40 -1.50
C GLU A 312 1.90 -11.88 -1.29
N SER A 313 2.91 -12.39 -2.01
CA SER A 313 3.52 -13.71 -1.83
C SER A 313 4.99 -13.66 -2.26
N ALA A 314 5.76 -14.72 -2.00
CA ALA A 314 7.21 -14.77 -2.28
C ALA A 314 7.63 -14.23 -3.66
N ARG A 315 6.77 -14.37 -4.68
CA ARG A 315 7.01 -13.91 -6.06
C ARG A 315 5.92 -12.99 -6.62
N VAL A 316 5.04 -12.45 -5.78
CA VAL A 316 3.98 -11.53 -6.21
C VAL A 316 4.05 -10.26 -5.37
N THR A 317 4.21 -9.14 -6.05
CA THR A 317 4.32 -7.82 -5.41
C THR A 317 3.25 -6.88 -5.97
N ARG A 318 2.63 -6.10 -5.07
CA ARG A 318 1.70 -5.03 -5.44
C ARG A 318 2.34 -3.66 -5.20
N PRO A 319 2.48 -2.82 -6.25
CA PRO A 319 2.95 -1.45 -6.07
C PRO A 319 1.79 -0.52 -5.67
N TYR A 320 2.05 0.33 -4.68
CA TYR A 320 1.27 1.54 -4.43
C TYR A 320 2.11 2.73 -4.89
N ALA A 321 1.80 3.27 -6.06
CA ALA A 321 2.54 4.38 -6.65
C ALA A 321 1.85 5.72 -6.31
N HIS A 322 2.61 6.62 -5.72
CA HIS A 322 2.23 7.98 -5.39
C HIS A 322 2.88 8.94 -6.38
N PHE A 323 2.07 9.72 -7.07
CA PHE A 323 2.53 10.78 -7.95
C PHE A 323 2.31 12.11 -7.28
N ALA A 324 3.32 12.96 -7.31
CA ALA A 324 3.28 14.33 -6.82
C ALA A 324 3.85 15.28 -7.86
N THR A 325 3.11 16.34 -8.17
CA THR A 325 3.53 17.40 -9.11
C THR A 325 3.18 18.76 -8.53
N PRO A 326 3.89 19.85 -8.89
CA PRO A 326 3.49 21.19 -8.51
C PRO A 326 2.07 21.51 -8.98
N ARG A 327 1.36 22.33 -8.21
CA ARG A 327 0.12 22.97 -8.69
C ARG A 327 0.41 23.89 -9.85
N GLY A 328 -0.55 24.02 -10.75
CA GLY A 328 -0.42 24.88 -11.93
C GLY A 328 -1.75 24.98 -12.67
N MET A 329 -1.71 25.50 -13.89
CA MET A 329 -2.92 25.73 -14.70
C MET A 329 -3.61 24.44 -15.13
N VAL A 330 -2.85 23.35 -15.31
CA VAL A 330 -3.42 22.05 -15.71
C VAL A 330 -4.14 21.41 -14.51
N PRO A 331 -5.43 21.05 -14.60
CA PRO A 331 -6.16 20.44 -13.50
C PRO A 331 -5.55 19.10 -13.04
N ALA A 332 -5.58 18.83 -11.73
CA ALA A 332 -5.03 17.61 -11.13
C ALA A 332 -5.58 16.31 -11.75
N ALA A 333 -6.87 16.28 -12.13
CA ALA A 333 -7.48 15.13 -12.78
C ALA A 333 -6.89 14.85 -14.17
N VAL A 334 -6.58 15.90 -14.94
CA VAL A 334 -5.94 15.79 -16.26
C VAL A 334 -4.49 15.33 -16.11
N LYS A 335 -3.74 15.90 -15.16
CA LYS A 335 -2.37 15.45 -14.82
C LYS A 335 -2.37 13.95 -14.48
N ARG A 336 -3.30 13.52 -13.63
CA ARG A 336 -3.45 12.10 -13.26
C ARG A 336 -3.68 11.22 -14.49
N TRP A 337 -4.59 11.60 -15.38
CA TRP A 337 -4.86 10.83 -16.59
C TRP A 337 -3.61 10.74 -17.49
N LEU A 338 -2.95 11.86 -17.77
CA LEU A 338 -1.74 11.91 -18.61
C LEU A 338 -0.60 11.07 -18.00
N LEU A 339 -0.32 11.24 -16.71
CA LEU A 339 0.73 10.51 -16.03
C LEU A 339 0.45 9.01 -15.99
N THR A 340 -0.78 8.59 -15.67
CA THR A 340 -1.11 7.16 -15.66
C THR A 340 -1.11 6.54 -17.05
N ALA A 341 -1.59 7.26 -18.07
CA ALA A 341 -1.54 6.79 -19.46
C ALA A 341 -0.11 6.64 -19.97
N PHE A 342 0.78 7.59 -19.65
CA PHE A 342 2.20 7.52 -20.01
C PHE A 342 2.95 6.40 -19.29
N HIS A 343 2.72 6.21 -17.99
CA HIS A 343 3.42 5.18 -17.20
C HIS A 343 2.83 3.77 -17.40
N TRP A 344 1.62 3.64 -17.96
CA TRP A 344 1.02 2.33 -18.24
C TRP A 344 1.91 1.42 -19.10
N PRO A 345 2.37 1.81 -20.30
CA PRO A 345 3.24 0.97 -21.12
C PRO A 345 4.59 0.65 -20.45
N ILE A 346 5.18 1.61 -19.74
CA ILE A 346 6.42 1.46 -18.96
C ILE A 346 6.24 0.33 -17.94
N LEU A 347 5.19 0.44 -17.12
CA LEU A 347 4.84 -0.59 -16.15
C LEU A 347 4.63 -1.96 -16.79
N GLN A 348 4.01 -2.05 -17.98
CA GLN A 348 3.83 -3.33 -18.66
C GLN A 348 5.16 -3.94 -19.12
N GLN A 349 6.14 -3.12 -19.51
CA GLN A 349 7.48 -3.58 -19.87
C GLN A 349 8.24 -4.09 -18.64
N ASP A 350 8.21 -3.36 -17.53
CA ASP A 350 8.85 -3.78 -16.27
C ASP A 350 8.26 -5.08 -15.75
N ARG A 351 6.93 -5.22 -15.77
CA ARG A 351 6.24 -6.45 -15.38
C ARG A 351 6.74 -7.67 -16.15
N ARG A 352 7.06 -7.52 -17.44
CA ARG A 352 7.58 -8.63 -18.27
C ARG A 352 9.00 -9.02 -17.89
N VAL A 353 9.86 -8.03 -17.61
CA VAL A 353 11.24 -8.27 -17.16
C VAL A 353 11.24 -8.92 -15.79
N LEU A 354 10.52 -8.35 -14.83
CA LEU A 354 10.40 -8.87 -13.47
C LEU A 354 9.77 -10.27 -13.42
N ALA A 355 8.78 -10.55 -14.26
CA ALA A 355 8.19 -11.89 -14.33
C ALA A 355 9.21 -12.94 -14.82
N ARG A 356 10.09 -12.59 -15.75
CA ARG A 356 11.18 -13.46 -16.20
C ARG A 356 12.20 -13.66 -15.08
N GLN A 357 12.61 -12.58 -14.41
CA GLN A 357 13.57 -12.61 -13.31
C GLN A 357 13.07 -13.44 -12.12
N ALA A 358 11.79 -13.33 -11.77
CA ALA A 358 11.17 -14.02 -10.64
C ALA A 358 11.15 -15.57 -10.77
N THR A 359 11.48 -16.11 -11.94
CA THR A 359 11.63 -17.57 -12.15
C THR A 359 13.06 -18.06 -11.97
N ARG A 360 14.02 -17.15 -11.72
CA ARG A 360 15.44 -17.46 -11.60
C ARG A 360 15.86 -17.51 -10.13
N GLU A 361 16.67 -18.53 -9.82
CA GLU A 361 17.29 -18.73 -8.52
C GLU A 361 18.78 -18.41 -8.60
N GLY A 362 19.39 -18.14 -7.44
CA GLY A 362 20.81 -17.86 -7.28
C GLY A 362 21.12 -16.46 -6.77
N ASP A 363 22.37 -16.28 -6.38
CA ASP A 363 22.88 -15.01 -5.86
C ASP A 363 23.05 -13.97 -6.97
N TYR A 364 22.88 -12.71 -6.60
CA TYR A 364 23.13 -11.59 -7.50
C TYR A 364 24.59 -11.17 -7.46
N ALA A 365 25.20 -11.09 -8.64
CA ALA A 365 26.43 -10.32 -8.81
C ALA A 365 26.09 -8.82 -8.81
N ARG A 366 26.97 -8.02 -8.21
CA ARG A 366 26.85 -6.55 -8.21
C ARG A 366 27.65 -5.96 -9.36
N GLY A 367 27.02 -5.10 -10.14
CA GLY A 367 27.62 -4.30 -11.18
C GLY A 367 28.02 -2.90 -10.70
N PRO A 368 28.82 -2.17 -11.50
CA PRO A 368 29.28 -0.83 -11.17
C PRO A 368 28.17 0.25 -11.19
N LEU A 369 26.98 -0.08 -11.69
CA LEU A 369 25.83 0.83 -11.76
C LEU A 369 24.78 0.57 -10.66
N ASP A 370 24.99 -0.45 -9.83
CA ASP A 370 24.06 -0.86 -8.77
C ASP A 370 24.23 0.01 -7.52
N PHE A 371 24.14 1.33 -7.68
CA PHE A 371 24.48 2.31 -6.63
C PHE A 371 23.69 2.13 -5.33
N LEU A 372 22.39 1.82 -5.45
CA LEU A 372 21.49 1.64 -4.31
C LEU A 372 21.27 0.17 -3.94
N GLY A 373 21.69 -0.79 -4.77
CA GLY A 373 21.52 -2.23 -4.54
C GLY A 373 22.01 -2.68 -3.15
N PRO A 374 23.29 -2.43 -2.77
CA PRO A 374 23.80 -2.80 -1.46
C PRO A 374 22.98 -2.24 -0.29
N ALA A 375 22.46 -1.02 -0.40
CA ALA A 375 21.61 -0.42 0.62
C ALA A 375 20.23 -1.08 0.65
N ILE A 376 19.59 -1.31 -0.51
CA ILE A 376 18.30 -2.00 -0.62
C ILE A 376 18.35 -3.35 0.09
N TRP A 377 19.31 -4.18 -0.27
CA TRP A 377 19.46 -5.52 0.30
C TRP A 377 19.90 -5.49 1.77
N GLY A 378 20.83 -4.60 2.15
CA GLY A 378 21.29 -4.48 3.54
C GLY A 378 20.17 -4.03 4.49
N PHE A 379 19.45 -2.96 4.15
CA PHE A 379 18.32 -2.50 4.96
C PHE A 379 17.20 -3.54 5.05
N ALA A 380 16.86 -4.19 3.94
CA ALA A 380 15.80 -5.21 3.93
C ALA A 380 16.14 -6.42 4.84
N ASN A 381 17.41 -6.80 4.93
CA ASN A 381 17.88 -7.91 5.76
C ASN A 381 18.25 -7.50 7.20
N GLY A 382 18.12 -6.22 7.57
CA GLY A 382 18.48 -5.73 8.89
C GLY A 382 19.99 -5.54 9.12
N THR A 383 20.78 -5.54 8.04
CA THR A 383 22.24 -5.34 8.02
C THR A 383 22.61 -4.17 7.11
N PRO A 384 22.19 -2.94 7.43
CA PRO A 384 22.45 -1.78 6.58
C PRO A 384 23.97 -1.53 6.41
N PRO A 385 24.41 -1.08 5.23
CA PRO A 385 25.81 -0.70 5.04
C PRO A 385 26.19 0.48 5.95
N PRO A 386 27.48 0.63 6.30
CA PRO A 386 27.92 1.76 7.10
C PRO A 386 27.62 3.09 6.41
N PRO A 387 27.35 4.17 7.16
CA PRO A 387 27.16 5.49 6.58
C PRO A 387 28.35 5.87 5.71
N GLN A 388 28.06 6.29 4.47
CA GLN A 388 29.09 6.64 3.50
C GLN A 388 28.54 7.62 2.47
N ARG A 389 29.44 8.42 1.92
CA ARG A 389 29.16 9.33 0.81
C ARG A 389 30.27 9.23 -0.21
N TYR A 390 29.93 9.01 -1.47
CA TYR A 390 30.88 8.91 -2.55
C TYR A 390 30.29 9.42 -3.86
N THR A 391 31.18 9.71 -4.81
CA THR A 391 30.81 10.11 -6.17
C THR A 391 31.31 9.07 -7.16
N ALA A 392 30.53 8.83 -8.20
CA ALA A 392 30.88 7.96 -9.31
C ALA A 392 30.47 8.61 -10.63
N ASP A 393 31.18 8.27 -11.70
CA ASP A 393 30.79 8.66 -13.06
C ASP A 393 30.07 7.49 -13.72
N MET A 394 29.05 7.80 -14.52
CA MET A 394 28.33 6.81 -15.30
C MET A 394 27.98 7.33 -16.70
N LEU A 395 27.62 6.41 -17.58
CA LEU A 395 27.10 6.70 -18.91
C LEU A 395 25.60 6.40 -18.92
N LEU A 396 24.82 7.47 -18.72
CA LEU A 396 23.37 7.51 -18.80
C LEU A 396 22.93 7.54 -20.27
#